data_AF-A0A168MB11-F1
#
_entry.id   AF-A0A168MB11-F1
#
_cell.length_a   1.000
_cell.length_b   1.000
_cell.length_c   1.000
_cell.angle_alpha   90.00
_cell.angle_beta   90.00
_cell.angle_gamma   90.00
#
_symmetry.space_group_name_H-M   'P 1'
#
loop_
_entity.id
_entity.type
_entity.pdbx_description
1 polymer ?
#
loop_
_entity_poly.entity_id
_entity_poly.type
_entity_poly.pdbx_seq_one_letter_code
_entity_poly.pdbx_strand_id
1 'polypeptide(L)'
;MQTPANDSSTKNDIEVTRTYAEEEFALETLGLLPLDIADKLYNSHNIIFYRLLDGLGEHLEATCQLDPVKKKELMSKILPRYVTAVEVALDKNFSLFQQYFTDTILEIPADPKVAPAHYKGLDMEITDEHMEEVDRALEKARNEVIGQRAFNHWITREEKRLDQQLQTQKEHLKQLSFITATMKKHNVPDLDGSLQKIKSQYDELDVRMRRRMDEVVRASLLDDGDTYTLDTTEYIHKYLIHDSTNKPLQ
;
A
#
# COMPACT_ATOMS: atom_id res chain seq x y z
N MET A 1 20.57 32.25 19.92
CA MET A 1 19.46 31.28 19.91
C MET A 1 18.18 32.08 19.83
N GLN A 2 17.69 32.29 18.60
CA GLN A 2 16.45 33.03 18.32
C GLN A 2 15.29 32.03 18.35
N THR A 3 14.29 32.34 19.17
CA THR A 3 12.98 31.69 19.18
C THR A 3 12.25 31.95 17.86
N PRO A 4 11.61 30.94 17.23
CA PRO A 4 10.78 31.17 16.07
C PRO A 4 9.48 31.86 16.47
N ALA A 5 9.12 32.86 15.67
CA ALA A 5 7.92 33.65 15.79
C ALA A 5 6.67 32.78 15.62
N ASN A 6 5.73 33.03 16.52
CA ASN A 6 4.40 32.46 16.57
C ASN A 6 3.57 33.12 15.45
N ASP A 7 3.36 32.39 14.35
CA ASP A 7 2.56 32.85 13.21
C ASP A 7 1.08 32.66 13.56
N SER A 8 0.50 33.67 14.20
CA SER A 8 -0.94 33.78 14.43
C SER A 8 -1.62 34.05 13.10
N SER A 9 -1.90 32.98 12.36
CA SER A 9 -2.85 32.98 11.24
C SER A 9 -4.20 33.50 11.75
N THR A 10 -4.44 34.77 11.45
CA THR A 10 -5.74 35.43 11.50
C THR A 10 -6.73 34.57 10.73
N LYS A 11 -7.71 34.01 11.46
CA LYS A 11 -8.96 33.51 10.90
C LYS A 11 -9.59 34.64 10.09
N ASN A 12 -9.37 34.62 8.79
CA ASN A 12 -10.30 35.24 7.86
C ASN A 12 -11.52 34.32 7.87
N ASP A 13 -12.55 34.74 8.60
CA ASP A 13 -13.89 34.20 8.39
C ASP A 13 -14.25 34.57 6.95
N ILE A 14 -14.11 33.60 6.05
CA ILE A 14 -14.43 33.73 4.63
C ILE A 14 -15.94 33.98 4.56
N GLU A 15 -16.33 35.22 4.22
CA GLU A 15 -17.70 35.57 3.84
C GLU A 15 -18.01 34.92 2.49
N VAL A 16 -18.39 33.65 2.52
CA VAL A 16 -18.91 32.95 1.34
C VAL A 16 -20.35 33.38 1.14
N THR A 17 -20.58 34.53 0.48
CA THR A 17 -21.93 34.94 0.08
C THR A 17 -22.26 34.42 -1.30
N ARG A 18 -22.49 33.10 -1.42
CA ARG A 18 -23.43 32.62 -2.44
C ARG A 18 -24.80 33.11 -2.00
N THR A 19 -25.45 33.95 -2.81
CA THR A 19 -26.84 34.34 -2.58
C THR A 19 -27.72 33.11 -2.78
N TYR A 20 -28.26 32.58 -1.69
CA TYR A 20 -29.24 31.50 -1.72
C TYR A 20 -30.64 32.07 -1.92
N ALA A 21 -31.48 31.33 -2.65
CA ALA A 21 -32.91 31.42 -2.40
C ALA A 21 -33.22 30.72 -1.06
N GLU A 22 -34.14 31.28 -0.26
CA GLU A 22 -34.47 30.77 1.08
C GLU A 22 -34.81 29.27 1.08
N GLU A 23 -35.51 28.81 0.03
CA GLU A 23 -35.90 27.41 -0.14
C GLU A 23 -34.70 26.47 -0.38
N GLU A 24 -33.69 26.92 -1.12
CA GLU A 24 -32.48 26.14 -1.39
C GLU A 24 -31.65 25.97 -0.13
N PHE A 25 -31.50 27.05 0.66
CA PHE A 25 -30.77 27.00 1.92
C PHE A 25 -31.48 26.11 2.94
N ALA A 26 -32.81 26.20 3.04
CA ALA A 26 -33.60 25.34 3.91
C ALA A 26 -33.42 23.87 3.53
N LEU A 27 -33.51 23.56 2.24
CA LEU A 27 -33.34 22.21 1.72
C LEU A 27 -31.93 21.67 1.98
N GLU A 28 -30.89 22.47 1.75
CA GLU A 28 -29.51 22.07 1.96
C GLU A 28 -29.20 21.85 3.46
N THR A 29 -29.76 22.70 4.33
CA THR A 29 -29.52 22.64 5.77
C THR A 29 -30.30 21.52 6.44
N LEU A 30 -31.58 21.34 6.10
CA LEU A 30 -32.47 20.38 6.74
C LEU A 30 -32.51 19.03 6.01
N GLY A 31 -32.13 18.99 4.73
CA GLY A 31 -32.28 17.84 3.85
C GLY A 31 -33.72 17.60 3.37
N LEU A 32 -34.64 18.51 3.68
CA LEU A 32 -36.08 18.44 3.41
C LEU A 32 -36.60 19.85 3.16
N LEU A 33 -37.62 19.99 2.30
CA LEU A 33 -38.33 21.26 2.17
C LEU A 33 -39.20 21.49 3.42
N PRO A 34 -39.23 22.71 3.98
CA PRO A 34 -40.15 23.12 5.04
C PRO A 34 -41.60 22.69 4.79
N LEU A 35 -42.06 22.83 3.54
CA LEU A 35 -43.41 22.49 3.13
C LEU A 35 -43.68 20.99 3.24
N ASP A 36 -42.71 20.14 2.90
CA ASP A 36 -42.84 18.68 3.04
C ASP A 36 -43.01 18.25 4.51
N ILE A 37 -42.39 18.99 5.44
CA ILE A 37 -42.55 18.73 6.89
C ILE A 37 -43.97 19.08 7.30
N ALA A 38 -44.46 20.27 6.90
CA ALA A 38 -45.81 20.72 7.21
C ALA A 38 -46.86 19.74 6.65
N ASP A 39 -46.69 19.28 5.41
CA ASP A 39 -47.59 18.31 4.77
C ASP A 39 -47.59 16.96 5.49
N LYS A 40 -46.41 16.47 5.89
CA LYS A 40 -46.31 15.23 6.68
C LYS A 40 -46.97 15.37 8.05
N LEU A 41 -46.81 16.51 8.71
CA LEU A 41 -47.47 16.80 9.97
C LEU A 41 -48.99 16.87 9.81
N TYR A 42 -49.48 17.51 8.76
CA TYR A 42 -50.90 17.59 8.44
C TYR A 42 -51.51 16.20 8.25
N ASN A 43 -50.87 15.39 7.41
CA ASN A 43 -51.31 14.02 7.15
C ASN A 43 -51.30 13.17 8.42
N SER A 44 -50.24 13.26 9.23
CA SER A 44 -50.17 12.53 10.49
C SER A 44 -51.25 12.97 11.47
N HIS A 45 -51.54 14.27 11.52
CA HIS A 45 -52.56 14.82 12.40
C HIS A 45 -53.95 14.33 12.01
N ASN A 46 -54.29 14.36 10.73
CA ASN A 46 -55.57 13.85 10.23
C ASN A 46 -55.75 12.36 10.50
N ILE A 47 -54.70 11.54 10.30
CA ILE A 47 -54.75 10.10 10.63
C ILE A 47 -55.05 9.89 12.11
N ILE A 48 -54.39 10.64 13.00
CA ILE A 48 -54.61 10.53 14.45
C ILE A 48 -56.03 11.00 14.81
N PHE A 49 -56.47 12.09 14.20
CA PHE A 49 -57.78 12.67 14.44
C PHE A 49 -58.91 11.70 14.10
N TYR A 50 -58.92 11.13 12.89
CA TYR A 50 -59.96 10.17 12.50
C TYR A 50 -59.91 8.90 13.35
N ARG A 51 -58.72 8.37 13.69
CA ARG A 51 -58.61 7.23 14.62
C ARG A 51 -59.20 7.52 15.99
N LEU A 52 -59.02 8.73 16.49
CA LEU A 52 -59.58 9.15 17.78
C LEU A 52 -61.09 9.29 17.72
N LEU A 53 -61.62 9.80 16.60
CA LEU A 53 -63.07 9.89 16.37
C LEU A 53 -63.73 8.52 16.22
N ASP A 54 -63.09 7.59 15.49
CA ASP A 54 -63.56 6.22 15.37
C ASP A 54 -63.59 5.55 16.75
N GLY A 55 -62.52 5.66 17.53
CA GLY A 55 -62.45 5.13 18.89
C GLY A 55 -63.46 5.79 19.84
N LEU A 56 -63.72 7.09 19.70
CA LEU A 56 -64.77 7.78 20.45
C LEU A 56 -66.17 7.25 20.06
N GLY A 57 -66.40 7.01 18.77
CA GLY A 57 -67.62 6.41 18.25
C GLY A 57 -67.85 5.02 18.84
N GLU A 58 -66.85 4.14 18.77
CA GLU A 58 -66.91 2.79 19.36
C GLU A 58 -67.15 2.84 20.87
N HIS A 59 -66.46 3.73 21.58
CA HIS A 59 -66.61 3.88 23.03
C HIS A 59 -68.01 4.37 23.43
N LEU A 60 -68.54 5.36 22.72
CA LEU A 60 -69.91 5.83 22.91
C LEU A 60 -70.91 4.74 22.56
N GLU A 61 -70.64 3.89 21.57
CA GLU A 61 -71.51 2.77 21.24
C GLU A 61 -71.53 1.72 22.35
N ALA A 62 -70.38 1.41 22.94
CA ALA A 62 -70.27 0.42 24.01
C ALA A 62 -70.85 0.92 25.35
N THR A 63 -70.62 2.19 25.69
CA THR A 63 -70.79 2.69 27.07
C THR A 63 -72.08 3.51 27.26
N CYS A 64 -72.65 4.06 26.19
CA CYS A 64 -73.80 4.96 26.30
C CYS A 64 -75.10 4.21 26.61
N GLN A 65 -75.68 4.51 27.79
CA GLN A 65 -76.94 3.92 28.28
C GLN A 65 -78.19 4.73 27.86
N LEU A 66 -78.13 5.44 26.73
CA LEU A 66 -79.28 6.17 26.19
C LEU A 66 -80.32 5.22 25.59
N ASP A 67 -81.58 5.69 25.53
CA ASP A 67 -82.64 5.02 24.79
C ASP A 67 -82.18 4.70 23.35
N PRO A 68 -82.53 3.54 22.76
CA PRO A 68 -82.06 3.12 21.44
C PRO A 68 -82.30 4.16 20.33
N VAL A 69 -83.41 4.89 20.41
CA VAL A 69 -83.78 5.95 19.47
C VAL A 69 -82.83 7.16 19.59
N LYS A 70 -82.53 7.59 20.82
CA LYS A 70 -81.61 8.71 21.09
C LYS A 70 -80.17 8.34 20.80
N LYS A 71 -79.77 7.10 21.11
CA LYS A 71 -78.45 6.57 20.77
C LYS A 71 -78.25 6.56 19.25
N LYS A 72 -79.24 6.09 18.49
CA LYS A 72 -79.20 6.13 17.02
C LYS A 72 -79.11 7.56 16.49
N GLU A 73 -79.85 8.50 17.07
CA GLU A 73 -79.76 9.92 16.70
C GLU A 73 -78.39 10.53 17.00
N LEU A 74 -77.82 10.24 18.18
CA LEU A 74 -76.47 10.66 18.57
C LEU A 74 -75.44 10.17 17.55
N MET A 75 -75.44 8.87 17.23
CA MET A 75 -74.45 8.27 16.33
C MET A 75 -74.61 8.68 14.87
N SER A 76 -75.85 8.80 14.37
CA SER A 76 -76.10 9.04 12.95
C SER A 76 -76.17 10.52 12.55
N LYS A 77 -76.45 11.42 13.50
CA LYS A 77 -76.64 12.85 13.20
C LYS A 77 -75.73 13.76 13.98
N ILE A 78 -75.60 13.56 15.29
CA ILE A 78 -74.88 14.50 16.15
C ILE A 78 -73.37 14.28 16.03
N LEU A 79 -72.91 13.04 16.15
CA LEU A 79 -71.49 12.70 16.06
C LEU A 79 -70.88 13.12 14.70
N PRO A 80 -71.49 12.83 13.53
CA PRO A 80 -70.95 13.29 12.26
C PRO A 80 -70.89 14.81 12.13
N ARG A 81 -71.90 15.53 12.64
CA ARG A 81 -71.88 17.01 12.66
C ARG A 81 -70.76 17.56 13.55
N TYR A 82 -70.52 16.92 14.69
CA TYR A 82 -69.42 17.26 15.57
C TYR A 82 -68.07 17.01 14.89
N VAL A 83 -67.91 15.86 14.21
CA VAL A 83 -66.71 15.53 13.43
C VAL A 83 -66.41 16.62 12.41
N THR A 84 -67.37 16.98 11.56
CA THR A 84 -67.18 18.04 10.55
C THR A 84 -66.86 19.40 11.19
N ALA A 85 -67.49 19.74 12.31
CA ALA A 85 -67.22 21.00 13.00
C ALA A 85 -65.77 21.05 13.54
N VAL A 86 -65.28 19.94 14.09
CA VAL A 86 -63.91 19.85 14.59
C VAL A 86 -62.91 19.82 13.44
N GLU A 87 -63.19 19.11 12.35
CA GLU A 87 -62.37 19.09 11.13
C GLU A 87 -62.15 20.50 10.57
N VAL A 88 -63.23 21.29 10.42
CA VAL A 88 -63.13 22.69 9.96
C VAL A 88 -62.30 23.56 10.92
N ALA A 89 -62.44 23.36 12.24
CA ALA A 89 -61.67 24.11 13.22
C ALA A 89 -60.18 23.72 13.18
N LEU A 90 -59.92 22.44 12.98
CA LEU A 90 -58.59 21.84 12.95
C LEU A 90 -57.83 22.26 11.70
N ASP A 91 -58.44 22.23 10.52
CA ASP A 91 -57.86 22.74 9.26
C ASP A 91 -57.48 24.21 9.36
N LYS A 92 -58.36 25.02 9.95
CA LYS A 92 -58.10 26.45 10.15
C LYS A 92 -56.91 26.67 11.08
N ASN A 93 -56.85 25.95 12.20
CA ASN A 93 -55.75 26.07 13.16
C ASN A 93 -54.45 25.54 12.58
N PHE A 94 -54.51 24.46 11.79
CA PHE A 94 -53.34 23.91 11.13
C PHE A 94 -52.80 24.85 10.05
N SER A 95 -53.67 25.52 9.30
CA SER A 95 -53.25 26.54 8.33
C SER A 95 -52.50 27.69 9.01
N LEU A 96 -52.98 28.16 10.16
CA LEU A 96 -52.29 29.17 10.98
C LEU A 96 -50.96 28.65 11.53
N PHE A 97 -50.92 27.39 11.97
CA PHE A 97 -49.69 26.75 12.42
C PHE A 97 -48.67 26.62 11.29
N GLN A 98 -49.09 26.18 10.10
CA GLN A 98 -48.22 26.04 8.93
C GLN A 98 -47.63 27.39 8.53
N GLN A 99 -48.44 28.45 8.55
CA GLN A 99 -47.94 29.81 8.32
C GLN A 99 -46.91 30.21 9.37
N TYR A 100 -47.22 30.07 10.67
CA TYR A 100 -46.28 30.40 11.74
C TYR A 100 -44.99 29.55 11.71
N PHE A 101 -45.10 28.28 11.34
CA PHE A 101 -43.98 27.37 11.24
C PHE A 101 -43.01 27.79 10.14
N THR A 102 -43.53 28.14 8.96
CA THR A 102 -42.71 28.63 7.84
C THR A 102 -42.16 30.03 8.13
N ASP A 103 -43.00 30.94 8.59
CA ASP A 103 -42.67 32.37 8.73
C ASP A 103 -41.82 32.69 9.97
N THR A 104 -41.75 31.82 10.98
CA THR A 104 -41.07 32.14 12.25
C THR A 104 -40.10 31.07 12.71
N ILE A 105 -40.42 29.79 12.53
CA ILE A 105 -39.55 28.70 13.00
C ILE A 105 -38.49 28.37 11.95
N LEU A 106 -38.89 28.35 10.68
CA LEU A 106 -38.03 28.02 9.55
C LEU A 106 -37.58 29.24 8.76
N GLU A 107 -37.87 30.45 9.27
CA GLU A 107 -37.37 31.69 8.70
C GLU A 107 -35.83 31.68 8.76
N ILE A 108 -35.21 31.69 7.59
CA ILE A 108 -33.78 31.84 7.47
C ILE A 108 -33.51 33.34 7.35
N PRO A 109 -32.73 33.94 8.26
CA PRO A 109 -32.40 35.35 8.14
C PRO A 109 -31.68 35.60 6.81
N ALA A 110 -32.01 36.69 6.13
CA ALA A 110 -31.48 37.03 4.80
C ALA A 110 -29.94 37.04 4.74
N ASP A 111 -29.27 37.34 5.86
CA ASP A 111 -27.81 37.26 6.03
C ASP A 111 -27.46 36.24 7.13
N PRO A 112 -27.49 34.92 6.84
CA PRO A 112 -27.11 33.94 7.83
C PRO A 112 -25.61 34.05 8.05
N LYS A 113 -25.20 34.57 9.22
CA LYS A 113 -23.78 34.67 9.63
C LYS A 113 -23.09 33.32 9.83
N VAL A 114 -23.80 32.21 9.60
CA VAL A 114 -23.32 30.85 9.81
C VAL A 114 -23.26 30.17 8.46
N ALA A 115 -22.04 30.02 7.93
CA ALA A 115 -21.81 29.14 6.79
C ALA A 115 -22.16 27.70 7.19
N PRO A 116 -22.93 26.96 6.39
CA PRO A 116 -23.21 25.56 6.67
C PRO A 116 -21.91 24.75 6.78
N ALA A 117 -21.92 23.72 7.62
CA ALA A 117 -20.70 22.96 7.94
C ALA A 117 -20.03 22.30 6.72
N HIS A 118 -20.78 22.01 5.66
CA HIS A 118 -20.28 21.45 4.41
C HIS A 118 -19.54 22.46 3.52
N TYR A 119 -19.74 23.76 3.72
CA TYR A 119 -18.93 24.82 3.09
C TYR A 119 -17.64 25.12 3.84
N LYS A 120 -17.41 24.48 4.99
CA LYS A 120 -16.20 24.71 5.78
C LYS A 120 -14.96 24.23 5.03
N GLY A 121 -14.15 25.17 4.56
CA GLY A 121 -12.94 24.91 3.79
C GLY A 121 -13.17 24.78 2.29
N LEU A 122 -14.40 25.04 1.82
CA LEU A 122 -14.66 25.23 0.40
C LEU A 122 -14.37 26.69 0.07
N ASP A 123 -13.29 26.92 -0.67
CA ASP A 123 -13.00 28.23 -1.21
C ASP A 123 -13.77 28.39 -2.54
N MET A 124 -14.82 29.21 -2.51
CA MET A 124 -15.68 29.45 -3.68
C MET A 124 -15.08 30.52 -4.61
N GLU A 125 -13.95 31.12 -4.22
CA GLU A 125 -13.19 32.06 -5.06
C GLU A 125 -12.15 31.36 -5.94
N ILE A 126 -12.08 30.02 -5.90
CA ILE A 126 -11.19 29.23 -6.75
C ILE A 126 -11.51 29.49 -8.23
N THR A 127 -10.54 30.04 -8.95
CA THR A 127 -10.61 30.25 -10.40
C THR A 127 -10.25 28.97 -11.17
N ASP A 128 -10.69 28.89 -12.43
CA ASP A 128 -10.34 27.78 -13.33
C ASP A 128 -8.82 27.60 -13.46
N GLU A 129 -8.06 28.71 -13.46
CA GLU A 129 -6.59 28.68 -13.50
C GLU A 129 -5.98 27.97 -12.28
N HIS A 130 -6.57 28.15 -11.10
CA HIS A 130 -6.14 27.49 -9.87
C HIS A 130 -6.45 25.99 -9.91
N MET A 131 -7.60 25.60 -10.48
CA MET A 131 -7.93 24.19 -10.69
C MET A 131 -6.94 23.51 -11.63
N GLU A 132 -6.58 24.16 -12.75
CA GLU A 132 -5.55 23.65 -13.66
C GLU A 132 -4.17 23.53 -13.00
N GLU A 133 -3.82 24.46 -12.11
CA GLU A 133 -2.57 24.38 -11.33
C GLU A 133 -2.57 23.18 -10.38
N VAL A 134 -3.67 22.96 -9.66
CA VAL A 134 -3.85 21.80 -8.77
C VAL A 134 -3.76 20.50 -9.55
N ASP A 135 -4.37 20.42 -10.73
CA ASP A 135 -4.30 19.23 -11.59
C ASP A 135 -2.88 18.97 -12.09
N ARG A 136 -2.15 20.02 -12.48
CA ARG A 136 -0.72 19.90 -12.85
C ARG A 136 0.12 19.42 -11.67
N ALA A 137 -0.13 19.93 -10.47
CA ALA A 137 0.56 19.51 -9.25
C ALA A 137 0.25 18.04 -8.90
N LEU A 138 -1.00 17.61 -9.05
CA LEU A 138 -1.43 16.23 -8.85
C LEU A 138 -0.75 15.27 -9.82
N GLU A 139 -0.70 15.63 -11.10
CA GLU A 139 -0.07 14.78 -12.12
C GLU A 139 1.46 14.71 -11.91
N LYS A 140 2.09 15.80 -11.47
CA LYS A 140 3.51 15.79 -11.07
C LYS A 140 3.74 14.85 -9.88
N ALA A 141 2.95 14.98 -8.81
CA ALA A 141 3.06 14.14 -7.63
C ALA A 141 2.81 12.65 -7.96
N ARG A 142 1.85 12.38 -8.86
CA ARG A 142 1.58 11.03 -9.36
C ARG A 142 2.80 10.44 -10.07
N ASN A 143 3.43 11.20 -10.95
CA ASN A 143 4.62 10.76 -11.68
C ASN A 143 5.81 10.53 -10.72
N GLU A 144 5.97 11.36 -9.70
CA GLU A 144 6.97 11.16 -8.65
C GLU A 144 6.73 9.85 -7.87
N VAL A 145 5.48 9.57 -7.48
CA VAL A 145 5.13 8.31 -6.79
C VAL A 145 5.38 7.09 -7.66
N ILE A 146 5.05 7.15 -8.96
CA ILE A 146 5.33 6.06 -9.90
C ILE A 146 6.84 5.85 -10.04
N GLY A 147 7.61 6.94 -10.16
CA GLY A 147 9.08 6.89 -10.21
C GLY A 147 9.67 6.26 -8.96
N GLN A 148 9.22 6.65 -7.77
CA GLN A 148 9.65 6.07 -6.50
C GLN A 148 9.30 4.57 -6.40
N ARG A 149 8.10 4.16 -6.85
CA ARG A 149 7.72 2.74 -6.89
C ARG A 149 8.61 1.93 -7.82
N ALA A 150 8.90 2.45 -9.02
CA ALA A 150 9.79 1.79 -9.97
C ALA A 150 11.22 1.67 -9.41
N PHE A 151 11.72 2.72 -8.77
CA PHE A 151 13.03 2.74 -8.12
C PHE A 151 13.10 1.74 -6.96
N ASN A 152 12.08 1.69 -6.11
CA ASN A 152 12.00 0.70 -5.03
C ASN A 152 12.00 -0.73 -5.58
N HIS A 153 11.23 -0.99 -6.64
CA HIS A 153 11.22 -2.30 -7.27
C HIS A 153 12.61 -2.71 -7.81
N TRP A 154 13.32 -1.75 -8.42
CA TRP A 154 14.69 -1.96 -8.88
C TRP A 154 15.66 -2.26 -7.73
N ILE A 155 15.61 -1.49 -6.63
CA ILE A 155 16.43 -1.74 -5.43
C ILE A 155 16.18 -3.15 -4.89
N THR A 156 14.92 -3.53 -4.69
CA THR A 156 14.58 -4.86 -4.15
C THR A 156 15.06 -5.99 -5.06
N ARG A 157 15.02 -5.78 -6.39
CA ARG A 157 15.56 -6.77 -7.34
C ARG A 157 17.07 -6.87 -7.24
N GLU A 158 17.74 -5.75 -7.08
CA GLU A 158 19.19 -5.69 -6.96
C GLU A 158 19.69 -6.27 -5.64
N GLU A 159 18.99 -6.00 -4.55
CA GLU A 159 19.21 -6.61 -3.23
C GLU A 159 19.16 -8.14 -3.33
N LYS A 160 18.10 -8.71 -3.94
CA LYS A 160 18.00 -10.16 -4.15
C LYS A 160 19.14 -10.72 -5.00
N ARG A 161 19.59 -9.98 -6.02
CA ARG A 161 20.72 -10.38 -6.88
C ARG A 161 22.01 -10.44 -6.06
N LEU A 162 22.26 -9.44 -5.22
CA LEU A 162 23.42 -9.37 -4.34
C LEU A 162 23.38 -10.47 -3.28
N ASP A 163 22.23 -10.76 -2.69
CA ASP A 163 22.06 -11.86 -1.73
C ASP A 163 22.42 -13.22 -2.34
N GLN A 164 22.01 -13.47 -3.58
CA GLN A 164 22.39 -14.69 -4.30
C GLN A 164 23.90 -14.77 -4.51
N GLN A 165 24.54 -13.68 -4.94
CA GLN A 165 26.00 -13.64 -5.11
C GLN A 165 26.73 -13.86 -3.79
N LEU A 166 26.25 -13.26 -2.71
CA LEU A 166 26.81 -13.42 -1.37
C LEU A 166 26.68 -14.86 -0.88
N GLN A 167 25.55 -15.52 -1.16
CA GLN A 167 25.35 -16.93 -0.84
C GLN A 167 26.32 -17.83 -1.63
N THR A 168 26.48 -17.61 -2.94
CA THR A 168 27.45 -18.34 -3.75
C THR A 168 28.88 -18.15 -3.24
N GLN A 169 29.27 -16.93 -2.86
CA GLN A 169 30.58 -16.67 -2.25
C GLN A 169 30.77 -17.40 -0.91
N LYS A 170 29.73 -17.44 -0.06
CA LYS A 170 29.77 -18.21 1.19
C LYS A 170 29.95 -19.71 0.94
N GLU A 171 29.32 -20.25 -0.10
CA GLU A 171 29.49 -21.64 -0.51
C GLU A 171 30.91 -21.93 -0.99
N HIS A 172 31.49 -21.05 -1.80
CA HIS A 172 32.90 -21.15 -2.20
C HIS A 172 33.86 -21.06 -1.02
N LEU A 173 33.61 -20.17 -0.05
CA LEU A 173 34.39 -20.10 1.18
C LEU A 173 34.28 -21.39 1.99
N LYS A 174 33.08 -22.00 2.09
CA LYS A 174 32.91 -23.31 2.73
C LYS A 174 33.72 -24.39 2.01
N GLN A 175 33.65 -24.45 0.68
CA GLN A 175 34.42 -25.40 -0.13
C GLN A 175 35.94 -25.23 0.08
N LEU A 176 36.44 -23.98 0.04
CA LEU A 176 37.85 -23.68 0.31
C LEU A 176 38.25 -24.05 1.74
N SER A 177 37.39 -23.77 2.72
CA SER A 177 37.64 -24.14 4.12
C SER A 177 37.70 -25.66 4.30
N PHE A 178 36.85 -26.41 3.57
CA PHE A 178 36.86 -27.87 3.56
C PHE A 178 38.15 -28.42 2.94
N ILE A 179 38.56 -27.90 1.77
CA ILE A 179 39.82 -28.28 1.12
C ILE A 179 41.01 -27.98 2.04
N THR A 180 41.03 -26.81 2.67
CA THR A 180 42.08 -26.43 3.61
C THR A 180 42.10 -27.36 4.83
N ALA A 181 40.94 -27.76 5.35
CA ALA A 181 40.84 -28.70 6.46
C ALA A 181 41.27 -30.13 6.08
N THR A 182 40.93 -30.61 4.88
CA THR A 182 41.38 -31.93 4.39
C THR A 182 42.88 -31.95 4.13
N MET A 183 43.45 -30.89 3.55
CA MET A 183 44.90 -30.73 3.40
C MET A 183 45.63 -30.83 4.76
N LYS A 184 45.12 -30.13 5.79
CA LYS A 184 45.64 -30.22 7.17
C LYS A 184 45.52 -31.64 7.74
N LYS A 185 44.38 -32.31 7.55
CA LYS A 185 44.14 -33.69 8.04
C LYS A 185 45.10 -34.71 7.42
N HIS A 186 45.40 -34.57 6.14
CA HIS A 186 46.34 -35.44 5.42
C HIS A 186 47.80 -35.03 5.59
N ASN A 187 48.09 -34.04 6.45
CA ASN A 187 49.42 -33.53 6.73
C ASN A 187 50.20 -33.13 5.46
N VAL A 188 49.48 -32.65 4.45
CA VAL A 188 50.09 -32.11 3.24
C VAL A 188 50.57 -30.70 3.61
N PRO A 189 51.88 -30.40 3.52
CA PRO A 189 52.39 -29.05 3.71
C PRO A 189 51.73 -28.09 2.71
N ASP A 190 51.82 -26.79 2.95
CA ASP A 190 51.34 -25.76 2.01
C ASP A 190 51.70 -26.17 0.56
N LEU A 191 50.69 -26.16 -0.32
CA LEU A 191 50.79 -26.77 -1.64
C LEU A 191 51.97 -26.18 -2.43
N ASP A 192 52.19 -24.88 -2.26
CA ASP A 192 53.32 -24.16 -2.86
C ASP A 192 54.67 -24.67 -2.31
N GLY A 193 54.79 -24.85 -0.99
CA GLY A 193 55.99 -25.41 -0.37
C GLY A 193 56.26 -26.86 -0.77
N SER A 194 55.21 -27.68 -0.93
CA SER A 194 55.32 -29.06 -1.40
C SER A 194 55.78 -29.13 -2.87
N LEU A 195 55.25 -28.25 -3.73
CA LEU A 195 55.64 -28.15 -5.13
C LEU A 195 57.08 -27.64 -5.30
N GLN A 196 57.48 -26.62 -4.52
CA GLN A 196 58.87 -26.15 -4.52
C GLN A 196 59.84 -27.23 -4.05
N LYS A 197 59.46 -28.03 -3.04
CA LYS A 197 60.28 -29.14 -2.57
C LYS A 197 60.43 -30.23 -3.63
N ILE A 198 59.35 -30.62 -4.29
CA ILE A 198 59.40 -31.60 -5.40
C ILE A 198 60.28 -31.08 -6.54
N LYS A 199 60.13 -29.80 -6.90
CA LYS A 199 60.99 -29.15 -7.90
C LYS A 199 62.47 -29.21 -7.49
N SER A 200 62.80 -28.84 -6.26
CA SER A 200 64.18 -28.90 -5.76
C SER A 200 64.75 -30.32 -5.75
N GLN A 201 63.93 -31.33 -5.44
CA GLN A 201 64.33 -32.74 -5.47
C GLN A 201 64.53 -33.24 -6.90
N TYR A 202 63.73 -32.78 -7.85
CA TYR A 202 63.90 -33.06 -9.27
C TYR A 202 65.18 -32.41 -9.81
N ASP A 203 65.43 -31.14 -9.48
CA ASP A 203 66.65 -30.43 -9.88
C ASP A 203 67.89 -31.12 -9.28
N GLU A 204 67.84 -31.56 -8.01
CA GLU A 204 68.91 -32.33 -7.39
C GLU A 204 69.11 -33.69 -8.05
N LEU A 205 68.03 -34.38 -8.41
CA LEU A 205 68.08 -35.65 -9.13
C LEU A 205 68.67 -35.48 -10.53
N ASP A 206 68.30 -34.44 -11.27
CA ASP A 206 68.86 -34.13 -12.59
C ASP A 206 70.37 -33.85 -12.49
N VAL A 207 70.81 -33.08 -11.49
CA VAL A 207 72.24 -32.86 -11.23
C VAL A 207 72.96 -34.16 -10.87
N ARG A 208 72.37 -35.04 -10.07
CA ARG A 208 72.95 -36.36 -9.74
C ARG A 208 73.00 -37.28 -10.96
N MET A 209 71.96 -37.29 -11.80
CA MET A 209 71.93 -38.07 -13.03
C MET A 209 73.00 -37.60 -14.01
N ARG A 210 73.14 -36.29 -14.22
CA ARG A 210 74.21 -35.71 -15.05
C ARG A 210 75.60 -36.04 -14.52
N ARG A 211 75.82 -35.92 -13.20
CA ARG A 211 77.11 -36.32 -12.58
C ARG A 211 77.40 -37.81 -12.76
N ARG A 212 76.41 -38.69 -12.57
CA ARG A 212 76.58 -40.13 -12.84
C ARG A 212 76.84 -40.41 -14.32
N MET A 213 76.18 -39.69 -15.24
CA MET A 213 76.46 -39.78 -16.67
C MET A 213 77.90 -39.37 -16.97
N ASP A 214 78.37 -38.25 -16.40
CA ASP A 214 79.74 -37.78 -16.57
C ASP A 214 80.77 -38.73 -15.94
N GLU A 215 80.44 -39.38 -14.81
CA GLU A 215 81.26 -40.42 -14.18
C GLU A 215 81.31 -41.70 -15.00
N VAL A 216 80.19 -42.14 -15.60
CA VAL A 216 80.14 -43.29 -16.51
C VAL A 216 80.91 -43.00 -17.80
N VAL A 217 80.78 -41.79 -18.35
CA VAL A 217 81.56 -41.32 -19.51
C VAL A 217 83.05 -41.23 -19.17
N ARG A 218 83.42 -40.77 -17.96
CA ARG A 218 84.82 -40.77 -17.51
C ARG A 218 85.37 -42.16 -17.22
N ALA A 219 84.57 -43.06 -16.65
CA ALA A 219 84.97 -44.44 -16.39
C ALA A 219 85.16 -45.21 -17.70
N SER A 220 84.33 -44.96 -18.71
CA SER A 220 84.52 -45.50 -20.07
C SER A 220 85.68 -44.85 -20.85
N LEU A 221 86.27 -43.76 -20.35
CA LEU A 221 87.49 -43.14 -20.90
C LEU A 221 88.77 -43.55 -20.15
N LEU A 222 88.66 -44.21 -18.99
CA LEU A 222 89.79 -44.55 -18.12
C LEU A 222 89.94 -46.06 -17.87
N ASP A 223 89.00 -46.89 -18.32
CA ASP A 223 89.17 -48.36 -18.38
C ASP A 223 89.65 -48.75 -19.79
N ASP A 224 90.67 -49.59 -19.82
CA ASP A 224 91.59 -49.81 -20.93
C ASP A 224 90.93 -50.22 -22.27
N GLY A 225 91.38 -49.54 -23.33
CA GLY A 225 92.01 -50.22 -24.46
C GLY A 225 91.20 -51.26 -25.24
N ASP A 226 90.11 -50.85 -25.89
CA ASP A 226 89.89 -51.23 -27.29
C ASP A 226 88.83 -50.34 -27.95
N THR A 227 89.14 -49.94 -29.17
CA THR A 227 88.32 -49.12 -30.08
C THR A 227 86.86 -49.53 -30.10
N TYR A 228 85.92 -48.65 -29.68
CA TYR A 228 84.56 -48.51 -30.23
C TYR A 228 83.91 -47.21 -29.72
N THR A 229 84.33 -46.07 -30.28
CA THR A 229 83.60 -44.80 -30.17
C THR A 229 82.46 -44.77 -31.19
N LEU A 230 81.34 -45.46 -30.94
CA LEU A 230 80.05 -45.26 -31.63
C LEU A 230 79.06 -46.30 -31.11
N ASP A 231 78.26 -45.98 -30.08
CA ASP A 231 76.84 -46.39 -29.98
C ASP A 231 76.13 -46.00 -28.66
N THR A 232 76.83 -45.45 -27.67
CA THR A 232 76.18 -45.19 -26.36
C THR A 232 75.28 -43.96 -26.37
N THR A 233 75.59 -42.94 -27.18
CA THR A 233 74.73 -41.76 -27.36
C THR A 233 73.44 -42.07 -28.12
N GLU A 234 73.43 -43.08 -29.01
CA GLU A 234 72.23 -43.47 -29.78
C GLU A 234 71.24 -44.28 -28.92
N TYR A 235 71.75 -45.14 -28.02
CA TYR A 235 70.92 -45.86 -27.06
C TYR A 235 70.27 -44.97 -26.00
N ILE A 236 70.96 -43.91 -25.57
CA ILE A 236 70.44 -42.96 -24.58
C ILE A 236 69.34 -42.07 -25.20
N HIS A 237 69.51 -41.65 -26.45
CA HIS A 237 68.49 -40.87 -27.17
C HIS A 237 67.21 -41.69 -27.42
N LYS A 238 67.35 -43.02 -27.58
CA LYS A 238 66.20 -43.93 -27.77
C LYS A 238 65.39 -44.17 -26.49
N TYR A 239 66.03 -44.18 -25.31
CA TYR A 239 65.32 -44.34 -24.03
C TYR A 239 64.69 -43.03 -23.50
N LEU A 240 65.37 -41.89 -23.68
CA LEU A 240 64.82 -40.59 -23.26
C LEU A 240 63.64 -40.12 -24.13
N ILE A 241 63.57 -40.53 -25.41
CA ILE A 241 62.41 -40.23 -26.27
C ILE A 241 61.24 -41.20 -26.01
N HIS A 242 61.50 -42.47 -25.66
CA HIS A 242 60.41 -43.44 -25.45
C HIS A 242 59.58 -43.19 -24.19
N ASP A 243 60.14 -42.55 -23.15
CA ASP A 243 59.38 -42.17 -21.95
C ASP A 243 58.54 -40.89 -22.13
N SER A 244 58.85 -40.09 -23.16
CA SER A 244 58.07 -38.88 -23.49
C SER A 244 56.80 -39.16 -24.32
N THR A 245 56.65 -40.37 -24.87
CA THR A 245 55.52 -40.74 -25.74
C THR A 245 54.52 -41.72 -25.11
N ASN A 246 54.76 -42.22 -23.89
CA ASN A 246 53.80 -43.09 -23.21
C ASN A 246 52.91 -42.32 -22.22
N LYS A 247 52.16 -41.34 -22.77
CA LYS A 247 50.88 -40.91 -22.19
C LYS A 247 49.78 -41.74 -22.84
N PRO A 248 49.11 -42.66 -22.12
CA PRO A 248 47.71 -42.91 -22.42
C PRO A 248 46.90 -41.69 -21.97
N LEU A 249 46.35 -41.00 -22.97
CA LEU A 249 45.16 -40.17 -22.85
C LEU A 249 43.95 -41.07 -22.52
N GLN A 250 43.03 -40.46 -21.75
CA GLN A 250 41.64 -40.86 -21.41
C GLN A 250 41.45 -41.65 -20.12
#